data_AF-A0A955EGL8-F1
#
_entry.id   AF-A0A955EGL8-F1
#
_cell.length_a   1.000
_cell.length_b   1.000
_cell.length_c   1.000
_cell.angle_alpha   90.00
_cell.angle_beta   90.00
_cell.angle_gamma   90.00
#
_symmetry.space_group_name_H-M   'P 1'
#
loop_
_entity.id
_entity.type
_entity.pdbx_description
1 polymer ?
#
loop_
_entity_poly.entity_id
_entity_poly.type
_entity_poly.pdbx_seq_one_letter_code
_entity_poly.pdbx_strand_id
1 'polypeptide(L)'
;PVIRVELSDHLFEAEPGATLPFEFRQLVITYYLSNTDTEPVLAEHEYRVPLPFVRDWNEYTLNITEDVRAAFESVHGSEPFPYLDAGDNSAHRIFFGLEGRAGARAEAYFDALRIEDEVRGDALLDRQRAIAADFESRVPEVHQLHGTELSLSAPQHLNEFGEIVLADYDELAQASPWWDEQAGIVTDQAAFKEWLFAEQVRRAHARGNVVSYNHMWGGGLFVLSNQEMVDRLVANQAYGCDILEVGYRSRHAHDLPDYLWVWDELQKREMYLLGNGTSDLHGPTPGQWLTHGQNMITWIYAASLDEADLLDGLRRGRLYFGDPRLFPEGMMDVVSGQGHRMGQIVLTDRAAAEVTLELQGADAGDEVRVVVDGVVTETHAASEFTPTLEMAPVVVAGPRGSFVRFEVYRSNGQDKGFSNHLHFVRRLPAAGVPHWRAAFDVGGVVSLDMDGLTLLDVVRDPSCGAARLEISLHTRGPDGVTGSDGWMTLDVSGPGVPDGIAFGAGVSGMAVEGAGVLTLAELSGDGTIVLTWGCEGDITGDGAVNFDDLNLVLDQWGASGVMCDPSGDGVMGFDDLNLVLATFGATCGGGGAAR
;
A
#
# COMPACT_ATOMS: atom_id res chain seq x y z
N PRO A 1 -19.14 5.71 -42.84
CA PRO A 1 -19.44 6.10 -41.44
C PRO A 1 -19.99 7.52 -41.36
N VAL A 2 -21.00 7.71 -40.51
CA VAL A 2 -21.48 9.06 -40.11
C VAL A 2 -21.15 9.34 -38.66
N ILE A 3 -21.23 8.32 -37.81
CA ILE A 3 -20.77 8.38 -36.42
C ILE A 3 -19.97 7.11 -36.16
N ARG A 4 -18.81 7.25 -35.54
CA ARG A 4 -17.98 6.14 -35.07
C ARG A 4 -17.71 6.36 -33.60
N VAL A 5 -18.14 5.41 -32.77
CA VAL A 5 -17.91 5.40 -31.32
C VAL A 5 -16.87 4.34 -31.04
N GLU A 6 -15.72 4.76 -30.52
CA GLU A 6 -14.68 3.85 -30.03
C GLU A 6 -14.91 3.64 -28.54
N LEU A 7 -15.07 2.39 -28.13
CA LEU A 7 -15.18 2.02 -26.72
C LEU A 7 -13.78 1.94 -26.11
N SER A 8 -13.66 2.23 -24.82
CA SER A 8 -12.42 2.07 -24.08
C SER A 8 -11.96 0.63 -24.10
N ASP A 9 -10.75 0.39 -24.59
CA ASP A 9 -9.85 -0.71 -24.23
C ASP A 9 -10.47 -2.12 -24.06
N HIS A 10 -11.39 -2.48 -24.95
CA HIS A 10 -11.72 -3.87 -25.21
C HIS A 10 -10.74 -4.42 -26.26
N LEU A 11 -9.57 -4.87 -25.80
CA LEU A 11 -8.48 -5.35 -26.64
C LEU A 11 -8.80 -6.71 -27.29
N PHE A 12 -8.61 -6.80 -28.60
CA PHE A 12 -8.45 -8.07 -29.34
C PHE A 12 -6.95 -8.30 -29.65
N GLU A 13 -6.47 -9.55 -29.54
CA GLU A 13 -5.06 -9.92 -29.76
C GLU A 13 -4.50 -9.39 -31.10
N ALA A 14 -3.25 -8.90 -31.05
CA ALA A 14 -2.37 -8.90 -32.23
C ALA A 14 -1.78 -10.31 -32.41
N GLU A 15 -1.62 -10.76 -33.66
CA GLU A 15 -1.08 -12.08 -33.96
C GLU A 15 0.30 -12.32 -33.31
N PRO A 16 0.59 -13.56 -32.86
CA PRO A 16 1.91 -13.93 -32.33
C PRO A 16 3.03 -13.61 -33.34
N GLY A 17 3.88 -12.63 -33.00
CA GLY A 17 5.06 -12.27 -33.81
C GLY A 17 5.02 -10.88 -34.47
N ALA A 18 4.02 -10.04 -34.18
CA ALA A 18 4.05 -8.64 -34.59
C ALA A 18 5.26 -7.91 -33.97
N THR A 19 6.12 -7.34 -34.82
CA THR A 19 7.36 -6.64 -34.43
C THR A 19 7.16 -5.20 -33.98
N LEU A 20 5.91 -4.73 -33.90
CA LEU A 20 5.54 -3.46 -33.31
C LEU A 20 4.78 -3.71 -32.01
N PRO A 21 5.13 -3.04 -30.90
CA PRO A 21 4.36 -3.15 -29.68
C PRO A 21 3.04 -2.41 -29.91
N PHE A 22 1.92 -3.14 -29.77
CA PHE A 22 0.54 -2.63 -29.69
C PHE A 22 -0.11 -2.08 -30.98
N GLU A 23 -0.68 -2.96 -31.81
CA GLU A 23 -1.87 -2.56 -32.60
C GLU A 23 -3.13 -2.79 -31.76
N PHE A 24 -3.54 -1.78 -31.00
CA PHE A 24 -4.78 -1.80 -30.22
C PHE A 24 -6.00 -1.88 -31.16
N ARG A 25 -6.74 -2.99 -31.14
CA ARG A 25 -8.04 -3.09 -31.82
C ARG A 25 -9.16 -3.04 -30.78
N GLN A 26 -9.72 -1.85 -30.59
CA GLN A 26 -10.90 -1.62 -29.74
C GLN A 26 -12.17 -2.07 -30.48
N LEU A 27 -13.19 -2.55 -29.75
CA LEU A 27 -14.52 -2.68 -30.34
C LEU A 27 -15.03 -1.29 -30.74
N VAL A 28 -15.40 -1.14 -32.00
CA VAL A 28 -15.89 0.10 -32.59
C VAL A 28 -17.36 -0.07 -32.96
N ILE A 29 -18.22 0.82 -32.48
CA ILE A 29 -19.60 0.91 -32.97
C ILE A 29 -19.64 1.98 -34.07
N THR A 30 -19.92 1.56 -35.31
CA THR A 30 -20.01 2.47 -36.45
C THR A 30 -21.44 2.57 -36.95
N TYR A 31 -22.01 3.76 -36.78
CA TYR A 31 -23.29 4.12 -37.37
C TYR A 31 -23.07 4.69 -38.76
N TYR A 32 -23.77 4.14 -39.76
CA TYR A 32 -23.60 4.56 -41.15
C TYR A 32 -24.93 4.69 -41.86
N LEU A 33 -25.06 5.70 -42.72
CA LEU A 33 -26.32 5.95 -43.42
C LEU A 33 -26.57 4.87 -44.49
N SER A 34 -27.71 4.19 -44.41
CA SER A 34 -28.16 3.20 -45.37
C SER A 34 -29.67 3.12 -45.37
N ASN A 35 -30.28 3.16 -46.56
CA ASN A 35 -31.72 2.90 -46.75
C ASN A 35 -31.98 1.48 -47.30
N THR A 36 -30.93 0.70 -47.52
CA THR A 36 -31.00 -0.65 -48.08
C THR A 36 -30.64 -1.71 -47.07
N ASP A 37 -29.67 -1.43 -46.21
CA ASP A 37 -29.31 -2.33 -45.12
C ASP A 37 -30.23 -2.03 -43.95
N THR A 38 -30.80 -3.07 -43.33
CA THR A 38 -31.76 -2.93 -42.23
C THR A 38 -31.29 -3.57 -40.93
N GLU A 39 -30.24 -4.39 -41.00
CA GLU A 39 -29.72 -5.14 -39.86
C GLU A 39 -28.28 -4.71 -39.55
N PRO A 40 -27.91 -4.61 -38.26
CA PRO A 40 -26.53 -4.44 -37.87
C PRO A 40 -25.66 -5.62 -38.30
N VAL A 41 -24.37 -5.37 -38.54
CA VAL A 41 -23.39 -6.40 -38.91
C VAL A 41 -22.11 -6.19 -38.14
N LEU A 42 -21.64 -7.25 -37.47
CA LEU A 42 -20.29 -7.30 -36.94
C LEU A 42 -19.29 -7.69 -38.04
N ALA A 43 -18.28 -6.86 -38.26
CA ALA A 43 -17.17 -7.13 -39.16
C ALA A 43 -15.84 -6.97 -38.41
N GLU A 44 -15.18 -8.08 -38.11
CA GLU A 44 -13.99 -8.12 -37.25
C GLU A 44 -14.25 -7.50 -35.87
N HIS A 45 -13.74 -6.29 -35.63
CA HIS A 45 -13.83 -5.52 -34.39
C HIS A 45 -14.78 -4.30 -34.54
N GLU A 46 -15.52 -4.20 -35.65
CA GLU A 46 -16.42 -3.09 -35.93
C GLU A 46 -17.86 -3.60 -36.01
N TYR A 47 -18.71 -3.17 -35.07
CA TYR A 47 -20.15 -3.40 -35.10
C TYR A 47 -20.82 -2.26 -35.86
N ARG A 48 -21.38 -2.56 -37.03
CA ARG A 48 -21.88 -1.57 -37.98
C ARG A 48 -23.40 -1.52 -37.94
N VAL A 49 -23.94 -0.38 -37.51
CA VAL A 49 -25.38 -0.16 -37.34
C VAL A 49 -25.89 0.74 -38.49
N PRO A 50 -26.78 0.25 -39.37
CA PRO A 50 -27.34 1.07 -40.44
C PRO A 50 -28.34 2.08 -39.88
N LEU A 51 -28.20 3.34 -40.29
CA LEU A 51 -29.12 4.42 -39.97
C LEU A 51 -29.93 4.81 -41.22
N PRO A 52 -31.27 4.66 -41.21
CA PRO A 52 -32.10 5.14 -42.30
C PRO A 52 -32.03 6.66 -42.39
N PHE A 53 -32.12 7.23 -43.60
CA PHE A 53 -31.97 8.66 -43.81
C PHE A 53 -32.82 9.23 -44.93
N VAL A 54 -33.15 10.51 -44.79
CA VAL A 54 -33.68 11.37 -45.85
C VAL A 54 -32.65 12.44 -46.23
N ARG A 55 -32.82 13.07 -47.40
CA ARG A 55 -31.98 14.20 -47.86
C ARG A 55 -32.39 15.52 -47.19
N ASP A 56 -32.48 15.49 -45.87
CA ASP A 56 -32.83 16.61 -44.99
C ASP A 56 -32.17 16.37 -43.63
N TRP A 57 -32.49 17.17 -42.61
CA TRP A 57 -32.12 16.90 -41.23
C TRP A 57 -32.68 15.54 -40.77
N ASN A 58 -31.81 14.74 -40.17
CA ASN A 58 -32.17 13.47 -39.54
C ASN A 58 -31.88 13.59 -38.06
N GLU A 59 -32.75 13.02 -37.23
CA GLU A 59 -32.59 12.96 -35.77
C GLU A 59 -32.43 11.51 -35.36
N TYR A 60 -31.40 11.22 -34.57
CA TYR A 60 -31.08 9.87 -34.11
C TYR A 60 -30.94 9.87 -32.59
N THR A 61 -31.57 8.90 -31.95
CA THR A 61 -31.30 8.51 -30.56
C THR A 61 -30.61 7.16 -30.61
N LEU A 62 -29.35 7.11 -30.18
CA LEU A 62 -28.51 5.93 -30.26
C LEU A 62 -28.34 5.35 -28.86
N ASN A 63 -28.74 4.10 -28.66
CA ASN A 63 -28.52 3.42 -27.39
C ASN A 63 -27.23 2.59 -27.49
N ILE A 64 -26.11 3.26 -27.22
CA ILE A 64 -24.78 2.68 -27.37
C ILE A 64 -24.64 1.42 -26.52
N THR A 65 -25.14 1.39 -25.29
CA THR A 65 -25.07 0.22 -24.41
C THR A 65 -25.81 -0.99 -24.98
N GLU A 66 -26.98 -0.81 -25.57
CA GLU A 66 -27.70 -1.90 -26.26
C GLU A 66 -26.97 -2.36 -27.52
N ASP A 67 -26.40 -1.43 -28.29
CA ASP A 67 -25.63 -1.78 -29.49
C ASP A 67 -24.34 -2.55 -29.13
N VAL A 68 -23.68 -2.20 -28.02
CA VAL A 68 -22.55 -2.97 -27.47
C VAL A 68 -22.98 -4.36 -27.03
N ARG A 69 -24.12 -4.48 -26.33
CA ARG A 69 -24.67 -5.78 -25.94
C ARG A 69 -24.92 -6.66 -27.16
N ALA A 70 -25.58 -6.11 -28.18
CA ALA A 70 -25.85 -6.81 -29.42
C ALA A 70 -24.56 -7.18 -30.18
N ALA A 71 -23.53 -6.32 -30.12
CA ALA A 71 -22.21 -6.62 -30.66
C ALA A 71 -21.58 -7.83 -29.96
N PHE A 72 -21.59 -7.87 -28.63
CA PHE A 72 -21.06 -9.01 -27.86
C PHE A 72 -21.81 -10.32 -28.14
N GLU A 73 -23.15 -10.28 -28.21
CA GLU A 73 -23.96 -11.44 -28.62
C GLU A 73 -23.61 -11.91 -30.04
N SER A 74 -23.30 -10.98 -30.96
CA SER A 74 -22.95 -11.30 -32.35
C SER A 74 -21.59 -11.98 -32.51
N VAL A 75 -20.61 -11.66 -31.66
CA VAL A 75 -19.26 -12.28 -31.69
C VAL A 75 -19.35 -13.77 -31.30
N HIS A 76 -20.21 -14.10 -30.33
CA HIS A 76 -20.17 -15.39 -29.64
C HIS A 76 -21.37 -16.32 -29.94
N GLY A 77 -22.33 -15.87 -30.73
CA GLY A 77 -23.54 -16.62 -31.01
C GLY A 77 -24.49 -16.65 -29.79
N SER A 78 -25.35 -17.66 -29.71
CA SER A 78 -26.32 -17.79 -28.61
C SER A 78 -25.71 -18.30 -27.29
N GLU A 79 -24.40 -18.56 -27.24
CA GLU A 79 -23.74 -18.81 -25.97
C GLU A 79 -23.38 -17.45 -25.37
N PRO A 80 -24.14 -16.97 -24.36
CA PRO A 80 -23.83 -15.71 -23.72
C PRO A 80 -22.40 -15.79 -23.22
N PHE A 81 -21.58 -14.82 -23.59
CA PHE A 81 -20.29 -14.65 -22.97
C PHE A 81 -20.57 -14.44 -21.48
N PRO A 82 -20.30 -15.42 -20.59
CA PRO A 82 -20.89 -15.40 -19.25
C PRO A 82 -20.25 -14.34 -18.35
N TYR A 83 -19.40 -13.47 -18.89
CA TYR A 83 -18.45 -12.66 -18.14
C TYR A 83 -18.26 -11.24 -18.70
N LEU A 84 -19.17 -10.70 -19.51
CA LEU A 84 -19.11 -9.29 -19.92
C LEU A 84 -20.49 -8.64 -19.78
N ASP A 85 -20.57 -7.58 -18.99
CA ASP A 85 -21.74 -6.71 -18.94
C ASP A 85 -21.50 -5.55 -19.90
N ALA A 86 -22.41 -5.34 -20.87
CA ALA A 86 -22.32 -4.21 -21.81
C ALA A 86 -22.35 -2.83 -21.10
N GLY A 87 -22.87 -2.79 -19.87
CA GLY A 87 -22.83 -1.63 -18.98
C GLY A 87 -21.49 -1.40 -18.29
N ASP A 88 -20.54 -2.31 -18.39
CA ASP A 88 -19.15 -2.17 -17.92
C ASP A 88 -18.21 -1.69 -19.05
N ASN A 89 -18.75 -0.96 -20.02
CA ASN A 89 -18.01 -0.37 -21.14
C ASN A 89 -18.01 1.15 -20.98
N SER A 90 -16.94 1.82 -21.41
CA SER A 90 -16.91 3.27 -21.50
C SER A 90 -16.71 3.74 -22.93
N ALA A 91 -17.31 4.87 -23.31
CA ALA A 91 -17.07 5.48 -24.62
C ALA A 91 -15.79 6.32 -24.56
N HIS A 92 -14.74 5.92 -25.29
CA HIS A 92 -13.46 6.62 -25.30
C HIS A 92 -13.46 7.79 -26.28
N ARG A 93 -13.99 7.61 -27.50
CA ARG A 93 -14.01 8.64 -28.54
C ARG A 93 -15.27 8.56 -29.41
N ILE A 94 -15.73 9.72 -29.86
CA ILE A 94 -16.81 9.83 -30.84
C ILE A 94 -16.29 10.64 -32.03
N PHE A 95 -16.33 10.03 -33.22
CA PHE A 95 -15.97 10.66 -34.48
C PHE A 95 -17.21 10.89 -35.33
N PHE A 96 -17.29 12.07 -35.92
CA PHE A 96 -18.28 12.43 -36.92
C PHE A 96 -17.57 12.59 -38.26
N GLY A 97 -18.11 12.01 -39.32
CA GLY A 97 -17.45 12.09 -40.61
C GLY A 97 -18.28 11.56 -41.77
N LEU A 98 -17.69 11.57 -42.95
CA LEU A 98 -18.22 10.92 -44.13
C LEU A 98 -17.11 10.14 -44.80
N GLU A 99 -17.45 8.99 -45.36
CA GLU A 99 -16.53 8.25 -46.22
C GLU A 99 -17.06 8.31 -47.66
N GLY A 100 -16.26 8.94 -48.53
CA GLY A 100 -16.52 9.02 -49.96
C GLY A 100 -15.88 7.85 -50.71
N ARG A 101 -16.63 7.18 -51.58
CA ARG A 101 -16.08 6.16 -52.49
C ARG A 101 -15.47 6.81 -53.72
N ALA A 102 -14.36 6.26 -54.22
CA ALA A 102 -13.72 6.65 -55.48
C ALA A 102 -13.42 8.16 -55.62
N GLY A 103 -13.07 8.83 -54.52
CA GLY A 103 -12.76 10.27 -54.53
C GLY A 103 -13.99 11.17 -54.71
N ALA A 104 -15.20 10.65 -54.51
CA ALA A 104 -16.42 11.45 -54.56
C ALA A 104 -16.38 12.56 -53.49
N ARG A 105 -16.78 13.78 -53.88
CA ARG A 105 -17.01 14.87 -52.93
C ARG A 105 -18.32 14.59 -52.17
N ALA A 106 -18.23 14.59 -50.85
CA ALA A 106 -19.38 14.48 -49.96
C ALA A 106 -19.30 15.55 -48.89
N GLU A 107 -20.45 16.06 -48.46
CA GLU A 107 -20.58 17.08 -47.40
C GLU A 107 -21.69 16.63 -46.45
N ALA A 108 -21.43 16.75 -45.15
CA ALA A 108 -22.42 16.54 -44.09
C ALA A 108 -22.29 17.68 -43.08
N TYR A 109 -23.43 18.01 -42.50
CA TYR A 109 -23.55 18.97 -41.42
C TYR A 109 -24.03 18.21 -40.20
N PHE A 110 -23.36 18.43 -39.07
CA PHE A 110 -23.69 17.84 -37.78
C PHE A 110 -24.09 18.97 -36.85
N ASP A 111 -25.18 18.80 -36.13
CA ASP A 111 -25.67 19.79 -35.16
C ASP A 111 -26.32 19.07 -33.97
N ALA A 112 -26.44 19.76 -32.85
CA ALA A 112 -27.16 19.32 -31.64
C ALA A 112 -26.73 17.96 -31.05
N LEU A 113 -25.43 17.65 -31.03
CA LEU A 113 -24.93 16.50 -30.26
C LEU A 113 -25.26 16.67 -28.78
N ARG A 114 -26.00 15.71 -28.23
CA ARG A 114 -26.26 15.60 -26.80
C ARG A 114 -25.86 14.21 -26.32
N ILE A 115 -25.08 14.17 -25.24
CA ILE A 115 -24.76 12.94 -24.50
C ILE A 115 -25.60 12.99 -23.23
N GLU A 116 -26.40 11.95 -23.02
CA GLU A 116 -27.21 11.77 -21.82
C GLU A 116 -26.74 10.51 -21.13
N ASP A 117 -26.29 10.63 -19.88
CA ASP A 117 -25.96 9.47 -19.06
C ASP A 117 -27.24 9.01 -18.39
N GLU A 118 -27.55 7.71 -18.50
CA GLU A 118 -28.69 7.10 -17.83
C GLU A 118 -28.52 7.11 -16.30
N VAL A 119 -27.27 7.02 -15.84
CA VAL A 119 -26.88 6.93 -14.44
C VAL A 119 -25.73 7.91 -14.16
N ARG A 120 -25.76 8.61 -13.03
CA ARG A 120 -24.77 9.64 -12.65
C ARG A 120 -24.46 9.62 -11.16
N GLY A 121 -23.28 10.13 -10.80
CA GLY A 121 -22.85 10.26 -9.40
C GLY A 121 -22.83 8.90 -8.70
N ASP A 122 -23.26 8.87 -7.43
CA ASP A 122 -23.23 7.67 -6.59
C ASP A 122 -24.02 6.48 -7.17
N ALA A 123 -25.05 6.75 -7.97
CA ALA A 123 -25.82 5.69 -8.63
C ALA A 123 -24.96 4.88 -9.63
N LEU A 124 -23.87 5.46 -10.15
CA LEU A 124 -22.91 4.74 -10.99
C LEU A 124 -22.16 3.67 -10.18
N LEU A 125 -21.80 3.99 -8.93
CA LEU A 125 -21.15 3.06 -8.02
C LEU A 125 -22.09 1.91 -7.66
N ASP A 126 -23.39 2.19 -7.46
CA ASP A 126 -24.40 1.15 -7.26
C ASP A 126 -24.56 0.25 -8.48
N ARG A 127 -24.48 0.81 -9.70
CA ARG A 127 -24.48 0.03 -10.94
C ARG A 127 -23.26 -0.89 -11.03
N GLN A 128 -22.07 -0.40 -10.70
CA GLN A 128 -20.84 -1.21 -10.67
C GLN A 128 -20.92 -2.34 -9.64
N ARG A 129 -21.43 -2.06 -8.42
CA ARG A 129 -21.69 -3.10 -7.40
C ARG A 129 -22.67 -4.16 -7.88
N ALA A 130 -23.72 -3.76 -8.59
CA ALA A 130 -24.69 -4.70 -9.15
C ALA A 130 -24.07 -5.59 -10.24
N ILE A 131 -23.21 -5.03 -11.09
CA ILE A 131 -22.44 -5.80 -12.09
C ILE A 131 -21.52 -6.81 -11.38
N ALA A 132 -20.74 -6.35 -10.40
CA ALA A 132 -19.87 -7.21 -9.59
C ALA A 132 -20.63 -8.37 -8.92
N ALA A 133 -21.76 -8.08 -8.28
CA ALA A 133 -22.60 -9.11 -7.66
C ALA A 133 -23.17 -10.12 -8.67
N ASP A 134 -23.52 -9.67 -9.88
CA ASP A 134 -23.94 -10.58 -10.96
C ASP A 134 -22.78 -11.50 -11.41
N PHE A 135 -21.55 -10.97 -11.49
CA PHE A 135 -20.34 -11.79 -11.72
C PHE A 135 -20.11 -12.84 -10.63
N GLU A 136 -20.14 -12.45 -9.35
CA GLU A 136 -19.99 -13.38 -8.23
C GLU A 136 -21.07 -14.48 -8.24
N SER A 137 -22.31 -14.13 -8.60
CA SER A 137 -23.39 -15.11 -8.69
C SER A 137 -23.15 -16.20 -9.76
N ARG A 138 -22.35 -15.87 -10.78
CA ARG A 138 -21.96 -16.76 -11.89
C ARG A 138 -20.67 -17.53 -11.59
N VAL A 139 -19.76 -16.94 -10.80
CA VAL A 139 -18.47 -17.51 -10.39
C VAL A 139 -18.30 -17.36 -8.88
N PRO A 140 -18.97 -18.20 -8.07
CA PRO A 140 -19.00 -18.04 -6.61
C PRO A 140 -17.64 -18.24 -5.92
N GLU A 141 -16.65 -18.78 -6.63
CA GLU A 141 -15.26 -18.90 -6.16
C GLU A 141 -14.48 -17.57 -6.22
N VAL A 142 -15.00 -16.57 -6.93
CA VAL A 142 -14.37 -15.24 -7.06
C VAL A 142 -15.17 -14.23 -6.28
N HIS A 143 -14.50 -13.58 -5.32
CA HIS A 143 -15.05 -12.42 -4.63
C HIS A 143 -14.60 -11.14 -5.35
N GLN A 144 -15.53 -10.23 -5.58
CA GLN A 144 -15.35 -8.95 -6.27
C GLN A 144 -15.47 -7.81 -5.27
N LEU A 145 -14.45 -6.95 -5.24
CA LEU A 145 -14.43 -5.75 -4.43
C LEU A 145 -14.35 -4.52 -5.31
N HIS A 146 -14.91 -3.42 -4.82
CA HIS A 146 -14.93 -2.18 -5.58
C HIS A 146 -13.66 -1.37 -5.30
N GLY A 147 -12.93 -1.03 -6.36
CA GLY A 147 -11.86 -0.03 -6.33
C GLY A 147 -12.01 0.92 -7.51
N THR A 148 -11.26 2.03 -7.50
CA THR A 148 -11.25 2.97 -8.63
C THR A 148 -9.84 3.45 -8.96
N GLU A 149 -9.56 3.59 -10.25
CA GLU A 149 -8.35 4.26 -10.73
C GLU A 149 -8.63 5.74 -11.01
N LEU A 150 -7.91 6.63 -10.33
CA LEU A 150 -7.92 8.07 -10.56
C LEU A 150 -6.96 8.43 -11.71
N SER A 151 -7.53 8.74 -12.88
CA SER A 151 -6.77 8.98 -14.13
C SER A 151 -7.04 10.39 -14.71
N LEU A 152 -6.18 11.37 -14.42
CA LEU A 152 -6.43 12.80 -14.68
C LEU A 152 -5.68 13.41 -15.88
N SER A 153 -5.68 12.71 -17.02
CA SER A 153 -4.92 13.12 -18.23
C SER A 153 -3.47 13.52 -17.91
N ALA A 154 -2.93 12.96 -16.83
CA ALA A 154 -1.59 13.11 -16.32
C ALA A 154 -0.92 11.75 -16.50
N PRO A 155 0.43 11.67 -16.56
CA PRO A 155 1.08 10.37 -16.58
C PRO A 155 0.80 9.58 -15.30
N GLN A 156 0.29 10.21 -14.23
CA GLN A 156 0.07 9.54 -12.96
C GLN A 156 -1.36 9.05 -12.81
N HIS A 157 -1.48 7.79 -12.39
CA HIS A 157 -2.73 7.18 -11.95
C HIS A 157 -2.62 6.67 -10.52
N LEU A 158 -3.71 6.67 -9.75
CA LEU A 158 -3.75 6.11 -8.39
C LEU A 158 -4.92 5.15 -8.26
N ASN A 159 -4.74 3.99 -7.63
CA ASN A 159 -5.84 3.12 -7.25
C ASN A 159 -6.28 3.41 -5.81
N GLU A 160 -7.57 3.61 -5.59
CA GLU A 160 -8.18 3.67 -4.27
C GLU A 160 -8.95 2.37 -4.00
N PHE A 161 -8.73 1.80 -2.81
CA PHE A 161 -9.40 0.60 -2.31
C PHE A 161 -10.22 0.91 -1.05
N GLY A 162 -11.49 0.50 -1.04
CA GLY A 162 -12.43 0.67 0.07
C GLY A 162 -13.70 1.43 -0.32
N GLU A 163 -14.20 2.30 0.56
CA GLU A 163 -15.43 3.06 0.31
C GLU A 163 -15.18 4.19 -0.70
N ILE A 164 -15.46 3.93 -1.97
CA ILE A 164 -15.22 4.86 -3.06
C ILE A 164 -16.24 6.00 -3.05
N VAL A 165 -15.74 7.24 -3.19
CA VAL A 165 -16.54 8.44 -3.43
C VAL A 165 -16.01 9.10 -4.70
N LEU A 166 -16.91 9.37 -5.65
CA LEU A 166 -16.53 10.05 -6.90
C LEU A 166 -16.09 11.48 -6.60
N ALA A 167 -14.97 11.89 -7.21
CA ALA A 167 -14.44 13.23 -7.04
C ALA A 167 -15.34 14.27 -7.70
N ASP A 168 -15.76 15.30 -6.96
CA ASP A 168 -16.30 16.51 -7.56
C ASP A 168 -15.14 17.44 -7.96
N TYR A 169 -14.76 17.37 -9.24
CA TYR A 169 -13.65 18.17 -9.76
C TYR A 169 -13.92 19.66 -9.79
N ASP A 170 -15.19 20.09 -9.85
CA ASP A 170 -15.54 21.50 -9.80
C ASP A 170 -15.39 22.04 -8.37
N GLU A 171 -15.84 21.27 -7.37
CA GLU A 171 -15.59 21.55 -5.95
C GLU A 171 -14.09 21.62 -5.66
N LEU A 172 -13.33 20.61 -6.11
CA LEU A 172 -11.89 20.53 -5.90
C LEU A 172 -11.15 21.67 -6.61
N ALA A 173 -11.55 22.02 -7.84
CA ALA A 173 -11.01 23.16 -8.56
C ALA A 173 -11.23 24.46 -7.77
N GLN A 174 -12.45 24.70 -7.29
CA GLN A 174 -12.82 25.90 -6.51
C GLN A 174 -12.12 25.98 -5.15
N ALA A 175 -11.88 24.82 -4.51
CA ALA A 175 -11.15 24.74 -3.25
C ALA A 175 -9.63 24.90 -3.42
N SER A 176 -9.12 24.78 -4.65
CA SER A 176 -7.68 24.81 -4.91
C SER A 176 -7.08 26.21 -4.77
N PRO A 177 -5.80 26.33 -4.35
CA PRO A 177 -5.09 27.61 -4.32
C PRO A 177 -4.94 28.33 -5.68
N TRP A 178 -5.25 27.65 -6.79
CA TRP A 178 -5.09 28.18 -8.15
C TRP A 178 -6.41 28.52 -8.83
N TRP A 179 -7.51 28.53 -8.09
CA TRP A 179 -8.81 28.99 -8.60
C TRP A 179 -8.83 30.51 -8.76
N ASP A 180 -9.10 30.98 -9.97
CA ASP A 180 -9.47 32.38 -10.22
C ASP A 180 -10.99 32.48 -10.28
N GLU A 181 -11.59 33.02 -9.22
CA GLU A 181 -13.04 33.20 -9.11
C GLU A 181 -13.61 34.13 -10.19
N GLN A 182 -12.86 35.13 -10.65
CA GLN A 182 -13.34 36.07 -11.66
C GLN A 182 -13.35 35.44 -13.05
N ALA A 183 -12.32 34.65 -13.35
CA ALA A 183 -12.18 33.97 -14.63
C ALA A 183 -12.93 32.63 -14.69
N GLY A 184 -13.26 32.05 -13.52
CA GLY A 184 -13.88 30.73 -13.42
C GLY A 184 -12.99 29.60 -13.92
N ILE A 185 -11.66 29.72 -13.72
CA ILE A 185 -10.67 28.77 -14.22
C ILE A 185 -9.57 28.51 -13.19
N VAL A 186 -8.92 27.36 -13.34
CA VAL A 186 -7.64 27.06 -12.66
C VAL A 186 -6.49 27.70 -13.42
N THR A 187 -5.76 28.61 -12.76
CA THR A 187 -4.68 29.40 -13.38
C THR A 187 -3.38 28.64 -13.61
N ASP A 188 -3.14 27.56 -12.84
CA ASP A 188 -2.00 26.66 -12.99
C ASP A 188 -2.46 25.20 -12.99
N GLN A 189 -2.65 24.66 -14.19
CA GLN A 189 -3.13 23.30 -14.39
C GLN A 189 -2.15 22.23 -13.89
N ALA A 190 -0.84 22.50 -13.94
CA ALA A 190 0.16 21.53 -13.52
C ALA A 190 0.19 21.43 -12.00
N ALA A 191 0.26 22.58 -11.32
CA ALA A 191 0.27 22.62 -9.86
C ALA A 191 -1.05 22.14 -9.25
N PHE A 192 -2.19 22.46 -9.89
CA PHE A 192 -3.49 21.93 -9.51
C PHE A 192 -3.55 20.40 -9.55
N LYS A 193 -3.02 19.77 -10.61
CA LYS A 193 -2.99 18.30 -10.71
C LYS A 193 -2.19 17.64 -9.58
N GLU A 194 -1.01 18.16 -9.27
CA GLU A 194 -0.17 17.65 -8.17
C GLU A 194 -0.89 17.77 -6.82
N TRP A 195 -1.53 18.92 -6.56
CA TRP A 195 -2.34 19.11 -5.36
C TRP A 195 -3.57 18.20 -5.33
N LEU A 196 -4.24 18.02 -6.46
CA LEU A 196 -5.44 17.20 -6.59
C LEU A 196 -5.15 15.74 -6.22
N PHE A 197 -4.02 15.18 -6.65
CA PHE A 197 -3.61 13.83 -6.23
C PHE A 197 -3.40 13.75 -4.71
N ALA A 198 -2.66 14.68 -4.11
CA ALA A 198 -2.45 14.70 -2.66
C ALA A 198 -3.75 14.89 -1.87
N GLU A 199 -4.66 15.75 -2.34
CA GLU A 199 -5.95 15.97 -1.70
C GLU A 199 -6.85 14.73 -1.81
N GLN A 200 -6.82 14.01 -2.93
CA GLN A 200 -7.57 12.77 -3.10
C GLN A 200 -7.06 11.67 -2.18
N VAL A 201 -5.74 11.49 -2.07
CA VAL A 201 -5.13 10.55 -1.09
C VAL A 201 -5.56 10.91 0.33
N ARG A 202 -5.48 12.19 0.70
CA ARG A 202 -5.91 12.67 2.03
C ARG A 202 -7.39 12.39 2.31
N ARG A 203 -8.26 12.61 1.32
CA ARG A 203 -9.70 12.32 1.42
C ARG A 203 -9.97 10.81 1.55
N ALA A 204 -9.24 9.98 0.80
CA ALA A 204 -9.32 8.52 0.89
C ALA A 204 -8.90 8.03 2.28
N HIS A 205 -7.75 8.48 2.80
CA HIS A 205 -7.29 8.14 4.15
C HIS A 205 -8.26 8.58 5.25
N ALA A 206 -8.94 9.72 5.08
CA ALA A 206 -9.97 10.16 6.02
C ALA A 206 -11.21 9.23 6.07
N ARG A 207 -11.41 8.40 5.04
CA ARG A 207 -12.42 7.32 5.02
C ARG A 207 -11.84 5.97 5.49
N GLY A 208 -10.56 5.95 5.84
CA GLY A 208 -9.81 4.74 6.14
C GLY A 208 -9.33 3.99 4.89
N ASN A 209 -9.52 4.48 3.67
CA ASN A 209 -9.17 3.73 2.47
C ASN A 209 -7.65 3.58 2.29
N VAL A 210 -7.23 2.65 1.43
CA VAL A 210 -5.83 2.43 1.04
C VAL A 210 -5.62 2.93 -0.37
N VAL A 211 -4.50 3.62 -0.61
CA VAL A 211 -4.19 4.18 -1.93
C VAL A 211 -2.87 3.65 -2.48
N SER A 212 -2.91 3.23 -3.74
CA SER A 212 -1.75 2.74 -4.50
C SER A 212 -1.34 3.73 -5.57
N TYR A 213 -0.03 3.99 -5.65
CA TYR A 213 0.60 4.73 -6.73
C TYR A 213 0.83 3.79 -7.91
N ASN A 214 0.04 3.94 -8.95
CA ASN A 214 0.01 2.96 -10.04
C ASN A 214 1.19 3.11 -10.99
N HIS A 215 1.57 1.97 -11.58
CA HIS A 215 2.55 1.79 -12.66
C HIS A 215 3.49 2.99 -12.84
N MET A 216 4.46 3.18 -11.95
CA MET A 216 5.06 4.50 -11.65
C MET A 216 5.56 5.36 -12.82
N TRP A 217 5.89 4.75 -13.97
CA TRP A 217 6.27 5.47 -15.20
C TRP A 217 5.10 5.95 -16.07
N GLY A 218 3.88 5.47 -15.80
CA GLY A 218 2.64 5.96 -16.39
C GLY A 218 2.54 5.79 -17.90
N GLY A 219 1.40 6.19 -18.49
CA GLY A 219 1.15 6.18 -19.93
C GLY A 219 1.87 7.27 -20.77
N GLY A 220 2.85 7.97 -20.21
CA GLY A 220 3.41 9.20 -20.77
C GLY A 220 4.29 9.02 -22.02
N LEU A 221 4.44 10.10 -22.82
CA LEU A 221 5.34 10.15 -23.99
C LEU A 221 6.83 10.19 -23.61
N PHE A 222 7.16 10.45 -22.34
CA PHE A 222 8.53 10.57 -21.85
C PHE A 222 8.83 9.45 -20.86
N VAL A 223 9.89 8.70 -21.13
CA VAL A 223 10.41 7.66 -20.25
C VAL A 223 11.44 8.29 -19.33
N LEU A 224 11.08 8.47 -18.07
CA LEU A 224 12.01 8.94 -17.02
C LEU A 224 13.01 7.83 -16.69
N SER A 225 14.27 8.18 -16.44
CA SER A 225 15.22 7.23 -15.86
C SER A 225 14.82 6.83 -14.43
N ASN A 226 15.37 5.74 -13.91
CA ASN A 226 15.09 5.28 -12.55
C ASN A 226 15.39 6.35 -11.50
N GLN A 227 16.49 7.11 -11.65
CA GLN A 227 16.83 8.17 -10.71
C GLN A 227 15.85 9.35 -10.80
N GLU A 228 15.42 9.75 -12.00
CA GLU A 228 14.41 10.80 -12.17
C GLU A 228 13.06 10.38 -11.57
N MET A 229 12.72 9.09 -11.62
CA MET A 229 11.53 8.55 -10.96
C MET A 229 11.64 8.63 -9.44
N VAL A 230 12.78 8.20 -8.87
CA VAL A 230 13.05 8.36 -7.43
C VAL A 230 12.95 9.83 -7.02
N ASP A 231 13.57 10.73 -7.77
CA ASP A 231 13.56 12.18 -7.47
C ASP A 231 12.13 12.73 -7.51
N ARG A 232 11.31 12.30 -8.48
CA ARG A 232 9.90 12.68 -8.58
C ARG A 232 9.08 12.20 -7.39
N LEU A 233 9.17 10.91 -7.06
CA LEU A 233 8.44 10.30 -5.95
C LEU A 233 8.84 10.91 -4.60
N VAL A 234 10.13 11.21 -4.40
CA VAL A 234 10.60 11.92 -3.22
C VAL A 234 10.07 13.35 -3.19
N ALA A 235 10.10 14.06 -4.32
CA ALA A 235 9.66 15.46 -4.38
C ALA A 235 8.17 15.62 -4.07
N ASN A 236 7.32 14.71 -4.53
CA ASN A 236 5.88 14.72 -4.26
C ASN A 236 5.46 13.84 -3.07
N GLN A 237 6.42 13.19 -2.39
CA GLN A 237 6.18 12.25 -1.29
C GLN A 237 5.22 11.11 -1.68
N ALA A 238 5.22 10.70 -2.95
CA ALA A 238 4.23 9.80 -3.56
C ALA A 238 2.77 10.22 -3.25
N TYR A 239 2.53 11.52 -3.04
CA TYR A 239 1.27 12.10 -2.59
C TYR A 239 0.72 11.55 -1.27
N GLY A 240 1.54 10.81 -0.51
CA GLY A 240 1.11 10.10 0.69
C GLY A 240 0.50 8.72 0.44
N CYS A 241 0.64 8.13 -0.76
CA CYS A 241 0.12 6.77 -1.01
C CYS A 241 0.73 5.73 -0.05
N ASP A 242 -0.01 4.65 0.18
CA ASP A 242 0.41 3.53 1.03
C ASP A 242 1.23 2.49 0.25
N ILE A 243 0.85 2.30 -1.02
CA ILE A 243 1.35 1.26 -1.91
C ILE A 243 2.00 1.90 -3.15
N LEU A 244 3.00 1.24 -3.70
CA LEU A 244 3.61 1.50 -5.01
C LEU A 244 3.46 0.23 -5.86
N GLU A 245 2.90 0.37 -7.06
CA GLU A 245 2.85 -0.76 -7.99
C GLU A 245 4.23 -1.04 -8.58
N VAL A 246 4.80 -2.17 -8.17
CA VAL A 246 6.17 -2.59 -8.51
C VAL A 246 6.19 -3.87 -9.33
N GLY A 247 5.14 -4.69 -9.25
CA GLY A 247 5.06 -5.98 -9.93
C GLY A 247 4.73 -5.84 -11.43
N TYR A 248 5.66 -5.31 -12.23
CA TYR A 248 5.55 -5.27 -13.69
C TYR A 248 6.74 -5.95 -14.36
N ARG A 249 6.49 -6.96 -15.21
CA ARG A 249 7.55 -7.60 -16.00
C ARG A 249 8.17 -6.65 -17.00
N SER A 250 7.31 -5.90 -17.70
CA SER A 250 7.73 -4.88 -18.64
C SER A 250 6.61 -3.87 -18.84
N ARG A 251 6.91 -2.59 -18.65
CA ARG A 251 5.98 -1.49 -18.90
C ARG A 251 6.75 -0.20 -19.09
N HIS A 252 6.42 0.56 -20.15
CA HIS A 252 7.08 1.81 -20.53
C HIS A 252 8.61 1.75 -20.64
N ALA A 253 9.12 0.70 -21.31
CA ALA A 253 10.54 0.44 -21.52
C ALA A 253 11.37 0.13 -20.25
N HIS A 254 10.71 -0.05 -19.11
CA HIS A 254 11.29 -0.55 -17.87
C HIS A 254 10.86 -1.99 -17.62
N ASP A 255 11.76 -2.78 -17.04
CA ASP A 255 11.50 -4.16 -16.63
C ASP A 255 11.42 -4.29 -15.11
N LEU A 256 11.04 -5.45 -14.60
CA LEU A 256 10.86 -5.67 -13.17
C LEU A 256 12.06 -5.25 -12.31
N PRO A 257 13.33 -5.55 -12.67
CA PRO A 257 14.50 -5.01 -11.98
C PRO A 257 14.50 -3.48 -11.79
N ASP A 258 14.06 -2.71 -12.78
CA ASP A 258 13.95 -1.25 -12.65
C ASP A 258 12.91 -0.83 -11.60
N TYR A 259 11.72 -1.45 -11.61
CA TYR A 259 10.67 -1.19 -10.62
C TYR A 259 11.14 -1.52 -9.20
N LEU A 260 11.78 -2.67 -9.02
CA LEU A 260 12.33 -3.10 -7.73
C LEU A 260 13.44 -2.16 -7.25
N TRP A 261 14.31 -1.70 -8.16
CA TRP A 261 15.37 -0.76 -7.81
C TRP A 261 14.82 0.57 -7.32
N VAL A 262 13.82 1.15 -8.01
CA VAL A 262 13.20 2.41 -7.58
C VAL A 262 12.56 2.24 -6.21
N TRP A 263 11.83 1.13 -6.00
CA TRP A 263 11.20 0.82 -4.73
C TRP A 263 12.23 0.73 -3.60
N ASP A 264 13.31 -0.03 -3.76
CA ASP A 264 14.39 -0.17 -2.77
C ASP A 264 15.09 1.18 -2.49
N GLU A 265 15.26 2.05 -3.50
CA GLU A 265 15.85 3.38 -3.31
C GLU A 265 14.95 4.33 -2.52
N LEU A 266 13.63 4.20 -2.62
CA LEU A 266 12.68 4.95 -1.79
C LEU A 266 12.75 4.47 -0.32
N GLN A 267 12.88 3.17 -0.09
CA GLN A 267 13.05 2.62 1.25
C GLN A 267 14.29 3.19 1.96
N LYS A 268 15.43 3.31 1.25
CA LYS A 268 16.67 3.91 1.78
C LYS A 268 16.54 5.38 2.17
N ARG A 269 15.49 6.05 1.67
CA ARG A 269 15.13 7.44 1.94
C ARG A 269 13.99 7.55 2.96
N GLU A 270 13.69 6.46 3.67
CA GLU A 270 12.67 6.40 4.73
C GLU A 270 11.24 6.63 4.17
N MET A 271 11.02 6.35 2.89
CA MET A 271 9.70 6.30 2.25
C MET A 271 9.20 4.85 2.23
N TYR A 272 8.49 4.45 3.29
CA TYR A 272 8.10 3.07 3.57
C TYR A 272 6.87 2.55 2.79
N LEU A 273 6.85 2.77 1.48
CA LEU A 273 5.79 2.32 0.57
C LEU A 273 5.76 0.79 0.47
N LEU A 274 4.58 0.21 0.46
CA LEU A 274 4.39 -1.23 0.21
C LEU A 274 4.44 -1.53 -1.27
N GLY A 275 4.96 -2.69 -1.65
CA GLY A 275 4.99 -3.14 -3.03
C GLY A 275 3.84 -4.10 -3.32
N ASN A 276 3.09 -3.84 -4.38
CA ASN A 276 2.11 -4.80 -4.92
C ASN A 276 2.38 -5.11 -6.39
N GLY A 277 1.69 -6.13 -6.90
CA GLY A 277 1.64 -6.49 -8.31
C GLY A 277 0.21 -6.56 -8.82
N THR A 278 0.00 -6.05 -10.02
CA THR A 278 -1.28 -6.08 -10.72
C THR A 278 -1.08 -6.45 -12.19
N SER A 279 -2.16 -6.89 -12.83
CA SER A 279 -2.16 -7.14 -14.26
C SER A 279 -2.38 -5.88 -15.08
N ASP A 280 -3.12 -4.92 -14.52
CA ASP A 280 -3.69 -3.77 -15.24
C ASP A 280 -4.32 -4.21 -16.59
N LEU A 281 -5.10 -5.30 -16.53
CA LEU A 281 -5.64 -5.94 -17.71
C LEU A 281 -6.73 -5.06 -18.34
N HIS A 282 -6.45 -4.64 -19.56
CA HIS A 282 -7.37 -3.91 -20.40
C HIS A 282 -7.96 -4.87 -21.43
N GLY A 283 -9.18 -5.33 -21.20
CA GLY A 283 -9.97 -5.97 -22.25
C GLY A 283 -10.57 -7.33 -21.92
N PRO A 284 -11.55 -7.74 -22.73
CA PRO A 284 -12.44 -8.85 -22.44
C PRO A 284 -11.93 -10.20 -22.96
N THR A 285 -10.78 -10.24 -23.65
CA THR A 285 -10.41 -11.40 -24.45
C THR A 285 -10.11 -12.60 -23.52
N PRO A 286 -10.81 -13.74 -23.68
CA PRO A 286 -10.56 -14.94 -22.89
C PRO A 286 -9.10 -15.34 -22.94
N GLY A 287 -8.51 -15.59 -21.78
CA GLY A 287 -7.11 -16.00 -21.68
C GLY A 287 -6.12 -14.88 -21.98
N GLN A 288 -6.55 -13.64 -22.26
CA GLN A 288 -5.63 -12.51 -22.44
C GLN A 288 -4.75 -12.32 -21.21
N TRP A 289 -5.32 -12.40 -20.00
CA TRP A 289 -4.51 -12.38 -18.78
C TRP A 289 -3.47 -13.52 -18.74
N LEU A 290 -3.80 -14.71 -19.28
CA LEU A 290 -2.88 -15.84 -19.37
C LEU A 290 -1.81 -15.66 -20.47
N THR A 291 -2.03 -14.85 -21.50
CA THR A 291 -1.12 -14.71 -22.65
C THR A 291 -0.35 -13.38 -22.68
N HIS A 292 -0.85 -12.33 -22.02
CA HIS A 292 -0.32 -10.96 -22.07
C HIS A 292 1.06 -10.80 -21.41
N GLY A 293 1.52 -11.82 -20.66
CA GLY A 293 2.81 -11.80 -19.98
C GLY A 293 2.86 -10.89 -18.75
N GLN A 294 2.03 -9.86 -18.65
CA GLN A 294 1.81 -9.09 -17.42
C GLN A 294 0.61 -9.65 -16.65
N ASN A 295 0.87 -10.57 -15.73
CA ASN A 295 -0.18 -11.30 -15.01
C ASN A 295 0.13 -11.40 -13.51
N MET A 296 0.88 -10.42 -13.00
CA MET A 296 1.18 -10.33 -11.58
C MET A 296 -0.10 -10.11 -10.77
N ILE A 297 -0.19 -10.76 -9.62
CA ILE A 297 -1.21 -10.50 -8.62
C ILE A 297 -0.54 -10.24 -7.27
N THR A 298 -1.34 -9.83 -6.30
CA THR A 298 -0.91 -9.66 -4.91
C THR A 298 -1.69 -10.63 -4.03
N TRP A 299 -0.97 -11.36 -3.19
CA TRP A 299 -1.54 -12.16 -2.12
C TRP A 299 -1.49 -11.36 -0.82
N ILE A 300 -2.61 -11.35 -0.10
CA ILE A 300 -2.80 -10.56 1.11
C ILE A 300 -3.04 -11.53 2.26
N TYR A 301 -2.28 -11.39 3.34
CA TYR A 301 -2.60 -12.08 4.60
C TYR A 301 -3.70 -11.28 5.32
N ALA A 302 -4.93 -11.82 5.27
CA ALA A 302 -6.11 -11.23 5.90
C ALA A 302 -6.82 -12.28 6.77
N ALA A 303 -7.61 -11.81 7.74
CA ALA A 303 -8.37 -12.70 8.62
C ALA A 303 -9.55 -13.39 7.89
N SER A 304 -10.11 -12.72 6.89
CA SER A 304 -11.18 -13.23 6.03
C SER A 304 -11.11 -12.59 4.63
N LEU A 305 -12.11 -12.88 3.79
CA LEU A 305 -12.30 -12.23 2.50
C LEU A 305 -13.14 -10.95 2.59
N ASP A 306 -13.60 -10.57 3.78
CA ASP A 306 -14.36 -9.34 3.98
C ASP A 306 -13.46 -8.12 3.64
N GLU A 307 -14.03 -7.12 2.97
CA GLU A 307 -13.29 -5.94 2.49
C GLU A 307 -12.49 -5.26 3.60
N ALA A 308 -13.06 -5.12 4.80
CA ALA A 308 -12.39 -4.49 5.95
C ALA A 308 -11.12 -5.25 6.36
N ASP A 309 -11.14 -6.58 6.38
CA ASP A 309 -10.00 -7.43 6.74
C ASP A 309 -8.92 -7.41 5.65
N LEU A 310 -9.35 -7.35 4.37
CA LEU A 310 -8.44 -7.21 3.24
C LEU A 310 -7.75 -5.84 3.23
N LEU A 311 -8.48 -4.76 3.52
CA LEU A 311 -7.90 -3.42 3.71
C LEU A 311 -6.94 -3.38 4.89
N ASP A 312 -7.27 -4.03 6.01
CA ASP A 312 -6.35 -4.17 7.15
C ASP A 312 -5.07 -4.91 6.74
N GLY A 313 -5.19 -6.03 6.02
CA GLY A 313 -4.06 -6.77 5.47
C GLY A 313 -3.18 -5.93 4.54
N LEU A 314 -3.80 -5.12 3.66
CA LEU A 314 -3.09 -4.16 2.81
C LEU A 314 -2.35 -3.11 3.64
N ARG A 315 -3.00 -2.48 4.63
CA ARG A 315 -2.37 -1.47 5.49
C ARG A 315 -1.19 -2.03 6.27
N ARG A 316 -1.31 -3.25 6.81
CA ARG A 316 -0.24 -3.93 7.55
C ARG A 316 0.98 -4.26 6.69
N GLY A 317 0.80 -4.39 5.38
CA GLY A 317 1.92 -4.67 4.47
C GLY A 317 2.39 -6.11 4.48
N ARG A 318 1.68 -7.01 5.18
CA ARG A 318 1.94 -8.45 5.12
C ARG A 318 1.32 -9.00 3.84
N LEU A 319 1.97 -8.68 2.72
CA LEU A 319 1.59 -9.04 1.37
C LEU A 319 2.81 -9.39 0.53
N TYR A 320 2.60 -10.18 -0.51
CA TYR A 320 3.61 -10.54 -1.50
C TYR A 320 2.96 -10.55 -2.89
N PHE A 321 3.75 -10.42 -3.94
CA PHE A 321 3.24 -10.39 -5.30
C PHE A 321 4.05 -11.28 -6.24
N GLY A 322 3.47 -11.63 -7.39
CA GLY A 322 4.09 -12.62 -8.28
C GLY A 322 3.14 -13.17 -9.32
N ASP A 323 3.63 -14.13 -10.11
CA ASP A 323 2.88 -14.77 -11.19
C ASP A 323 2.20 -16.05 -10.66
N PRO A 324 0.86 -16.06 -10.50
CA PRO A 324 0.13 -17.20 -9.97
C PRO A 324 0.12 -18.42 -10.91
N ARG A 325 0.45 -18.28 -12.20
CA ARG A 325 0.64 -19.44 -13.11
C ARG A 325 1.95 -20.16 -12.80
N LEU A 326 2.95 -19.41 -12.35
CA LEU A 326 4.24 -19.98 -11.97
C LEU A 326 4.25 -20.39 -10.51
N PHE A 327 3.44 -19.72 -9.68
CA PHE A 327 3.40 -19.89 -8.22
C PHE A 327 1.97 -20.13 -7.70
N PRO A 328 1.25 -21.16 -8.20
CA PRO A 328 -0.19 -21.33 -7.95
C PRO A 328 -0.55 -21.64 -6.49
N GLU A 329 0.32 -22.38 -5.80
CA GLU A 329 0.21 -22.69 -4.37
C GLU A 329 1.28 -21.94 -3.56
N GLY A 330 1.79 -20.86 -4.15
CA GLY A 330 2.90 -20.10 -3.61
C GLY A 330 2.50 -19.35 -2.36
N MET A 331 3.26 -19.56 -1.28
CA MET A 331 3.12 -18.79 -0.04
C MET A 331 4.49 -18.23 0.34
N MET A 332 4.54 -16.95 0.70
CA MET A 332 5.75 -16.28 1.20
C MET A 332 5.41 -15.50 2.46
N ASP A 333 6.21 -15.64 3.50
CA ASP A 333 6.19 -14.75 4.66
C ASP A 333 7.60 -14.55 5.19
N VAL A 334 7.89 -13.34 5.66
CA VAL A 334 9.20 -13.01 6.24
C VAL A 334 9.00 -12.71 7.71
N VAL A 335 9.79 -13.36 8.55
CA VAL A 335 9.62 -13.32 10.01
C VAL A 335 10.96 -13.07 10.68
N SER A 336 11.03 -12.19 11.67
CA SER A 336 12.20 -12.09 12.53
C SER A 336 12.21 -13.19 13.60
N GLY A 337 13.36 -13.43 14.24
CA GLY A 337 13.45 -14.31 15.42
C GLY A 337 12.61 -13.84 16.62
N GLN A 338 12.10 -12.61 16.59
CA GLN A 338 11.21 -12.01 17.60
C GLN A 338 9.75 -12.03 17.16
N GLY A 339 9.43 -12.59 16.00
CA GLY A 339 8.08 -12.73 15.48
C GLY A 339 7.56 -11.55 14.66
N HIS A 340 8.37 -10.51 14.41
CA HIS A 340 8.00 -9.41 13.53
C HIS A 340 7.89 -9.90 12.08
N ARG A 341 6.97 -9.35 11.28
CA ARG A 341 6.59 -9.84 9.95
C ARG A 341 6.85 -8.81 8.85
N MET A 342 7.02 -9.24 7.60
CA MET A 342 7.07 -8.32 6.44
C MET A 342 5.92 -7.31 6.48
N GLY A 343 6.19 -6.12 5.98
CA GLY A 343 5.37 -4.94 6.18
C GLY A 343 5.83 -4.12 7.38
N GLN A 344 6.22 -4.75 8.50
CA GLN A 344 6.52 -3.98 9.72
C GLN A 344 7.79 -3.12 9.64
N ILE A 345 7.76 -2.01 10.39
CA ILE A 345 8.88 -1.13 10.65
C ILE A 345 9.25 -1.27 12.13
N VAL A 346 10.34 -2.02 12.38
CA VAL A 346 10.79 -2.40 13.72
C VAL A 346 11.85 -1.41 14.20
N LEU A 347 11.54 -0.60 15.20
CA LEU A 347 12.54 0.16 15.93
C LEU A 347 13.37 -0.78 16.83
N THR A 348 14.69 -0.81 16.68
CA THR A 348 15.52 -1.72 17.50
C THR A 348 16.90 -1.18 17.88
N ASP A 349 17.34 -1.53 19.08
CA ASP A 349 18.70 -1.27 19.57
C ASP A 349 19.68 -2.43 19.27
N ARG A 350 19.20 -3.56 18.72
CA ARG A 350 20.04 -4.72 18.39
C ARG A 350 20.98 -4.48 17.22
N ALA A 351 22.20 -5.01 17.28
CA ALA A 351 23.17 -4.87 16.19
C ALA A 351 22.81 -5.73 14.95
N ALA A 352 22.05 -6.81 15.14
CA ALA A 352 21.60 -7.71 14.10
C ALA A 352 20.27 -8.36 14.48
N ALA A 353 19.49 -8.73 13.48
CA ALA A 353 18.22 -9.45 13.61
C ALA A 353 18.25 -10.72 12.78
N GLU A 354 17.87 -11.85 13.38
CA GLU A 354 17.65 -13.09 12.64
C GLU A 354 16.34 -13.00 11.87
N VAL A 355 16.34 -13.45 10.63
CA VAL A 355 15.19 -13.42 9.73
C VAL A 355 15.00 -14.79 9.10
N THR A 356 13.76 -15.17 8.84
CA THR A 356 13.39 -16.44 8.24
C THR A 356 12.36 -16.18 7.16
N LEU A 357 12.55 -16.83 6.01
CA LEU A 357 11.54 -16.91 4.95
C LEU A 357 10.76 -18.20 5.13
N GLU A 358 9.46 -18.09 5.37
CA GLU A 358 8.51 -19.19 5.22
C GLU A 358 8.08 -19.25 3.74
N LEU A 359 8.43 -20.33 3.03
CA LEU A 359 8.21 -20.48 1.59
C LEU A 359 7.55 -21.82 1.27
N GLN A 360 6.38 -21.76 0.62
CA GLN A 360 5.68 -22.93 0.09
C GLN A 360 5.42 -22.77 -1.41
N GLY A 361 5.27 -23.89 -2.13
CA GLY A 361 5.00 -23.88 -3.58
C GLY A 361 6.20 -23.55 -4.48
N ALA A 362 7.42 -23.52 -3.94
CA ALA A 362 8.64 -23.39 -4.74
C ALA A 362 9.01 -24.74 -5.38
N ASP A 363 9.45 -24.71 -6.63
CA ASP A 363 9.87 -25.90 -7.36
C ASP A 363 11.36 -26.18 -7.09
N ALA A 364 11.76 -27.44 -7.09
CA ALA A 364 13.18 -27.79 -6.92
C ALA A 364 14.05 -27.12 -8.00
N GLY A 365 15.07 -26.38 -7.56
CA GLY A 365 15.96 -25.61 -8.42
C GLY A 365 15.51 -24.18 -8.69
N ASP A 366 14.33 -23.76 -8.22
CA ASP A 366 14.01 -22.33 -8.15
C ASP A 366 15.07 -21.60 -7.31
N GLU A 367 15.38 -20.39 -7.73
CA GLU A 367 16.37 -19.53 -7.13
C GLU A 367 15.69 -18.58 -6.14
N VAL A 368 16.13 -18.62 -4.89
CA VAL A 368 15.66 -17.73 -3.83
C VAL A 368 16.77 -16.74 -3.50
N ARG A 369 16.51 -15.46 -3.78
CA ARG A 369 17.44 -14.37 -3.50
C ARG A 369 17.04 -13.66 -2.22
N VAL A 370 18.07 -13.30 -1.47
CA VAL A 370 17.93 -12.43 -0.31
C VAL A 370 18.44 -11.06 -0.70
N VAL A 371 17.58 -10.06 -0.54
CA VAL A 371 17.91 -8.67 -0.82
C VAL A 371 17.96 -7.90 0.48
N VAL A 372 19.14 -7.36 0.82
CA VAL A 372 19.33 -6.47 1.97
C VAL A 372 19.73 -5.09 1.44
N ASP A 373 18.98 -4.06 1.84
CA ASP A 373 19.18 -2.69 1.38
C ASP A 373 19.29 -2.56 -0.15
N GLY A 374 18.44 -3.28 -0.87
CA GLY A 374 18.38 -3.30 -2.34
C GLY A 374 19.57 -4.00 -3.02
N VAL A 375 20.36 -4.77 -2.28
CA VAL A 375 21.48 -5.56 -2.83
C VAL A 375 21.23 -7.04 -2.57
N VAL A 376 21.35 -7.87 -3.60
CA VAL A 376 21.33 -9.33 -3.43
C VAL A 376 22.57 -9.76 -2.64
N THR A 377 22.38 -10.22 -1.41
CA THR A 377 23.48 -10.66 -0.54
C THR A 377 23.71 -12.17 -0.59
N GLU A 378 22.64 -12.93 -0.80
CA GLU A 378 22.66 -14.39 -0.83
C GLU A 378 21.71 -14.93 -1.90
N THR A 379 22.01 -16.14 -2.38
CA THR A 379 21.19 -16.86 -3.35
C THR A 379 21.22 -18.34 -3.01
N HIS A 380 20.04 -18.95 -2.89
CA HIS A 380 19.84 -20.33 -2.47
C HIS A 380 18.98 -21.07 -3.51
N ALA A 381 19.16 -22.38 -3.67
CA ALA A 381 18.25 -23.18 -4.49
C ALA A 381 17.15 -23.80 -3.61
N ALA A 382 15.89 -23.79 -4.05
CA ALA A 382 14.74 -24.27 -3.28
C ALA A 382 14.81 -25.74 -2.84
N SER A 383 15.66 -26.56 -3.47
CA SER A 383 15.90 -27.95 -3.04
C SER A 383 16.81 -28.08 -1.82
N GLU A 384 17.48 -27.00 -1.42
CA GLU A 384 18.50 -27.00 -0.36
C GLU A 384 17.90 -26.81 1.04
N PHE A 385 16.60 -26.48 1.15
CA PHE A 385 15.94 -26.24 2.44
C PHE A 385 14.55 -26.90 2.53
N THR A 386 14.08 -27.11 3.76
CA THR A 386 12.69 -27.56 4.12
C THR A 386 11.76 -26.36 3.82
N PRO A 387 10.40 -26.33 3.90
CA PRO A 387 9.60 -25.14 3.49
C PRO A 387 9.86 -23.83 4.28
N THR A 388 10.95 -23.77 5.03
CA THR A 388 11.45 -22.66 5.81
C THR A 388 12.93 -22.49 5.49
N LEU A 389 13.31 -21.30 5.04
CA LEU A 389 14.70 -20.88 4.86
C LEU A 389 15.07 -19.96 6.03
N GLU A 390 15.81 -20.51 6.99
CA GLU A 390 16.45 -19.72 8.04
C GLU A 390 17.67 -19.01 7.48
N MET A 391 17.82 -17.73 7.80
CA MET A 391 18.94 -16.92 7.31
C MET A 391 19.97 -16.63 8.37
N ALA A 392 21.18 -16.30 7.91
CA ALA A 392 22.15 -15.60 8.75
C ALA A 392 21.56 -14.27 9.25
N PRO A 393 21.95 -13.81 10.45
CA PRO A 393 21.45 -12.55 11.00
C PRO A 393 21.67 -11.38 10.04
N VAL A 394 20.60 -10.65 9.72
CA VAL A 394 20.65 -9.38 9.00
C VAL A 394 21.31 -8.36 9.90
N VAL A 395 22.44 -7.81 9.45
CA VAL A 395 23.15 -6.77 10.20
C VAL A 395 22.35 -5.49 10.12
N VAL A 396 21.87 -4.99 11.25
CA VAL A 396 21.19 -3.70 11.36
C VAL A 396 22.27 -2.60 11.42
N ALA A 397 22.94 -2.40 10.30
CA ALA A 397 24.10 -1.54 10.19
C ALA A 397 23.70 -0.06 10.04
N GLY A 398 24.48 0.82 10.68
CA GLY A 398 24.41 2.26 10.43
C GLY A 398 23.25 3.00 11.12
N PRO A 399 23.23 4.34 11.01
CA PRO A 399 22.32 5.21 11.76
C PRO A 399 20.88 5.21 11.23
N ARG A 400 20.62 4.63 10.05
CA ARG A 400 19.28 4.53 9.44
C ARG A 400 18.64 3.15 9.62
N GLY A 401 19.42 2.15 10.00
CA GLY A 401 18.97 0.76 10.02
C GLY A 401 19.13 0.07 8.66
N SER A 402 18.38 -1.02 8.47
CA SER A 402 18.43 -1.87 7.27
C SER A 402 17.06 -2.47 6.98
N PHE A 403 16.84 -2.97 5.77
CA PHE A 403 15.66 -3.75 5.43
C PHE A 403 16.02 -5.01 4.64
N VAL A 404 15.13 -6.00 4.71
CA VAL A 404 15.26 -7.25 3.98
C VAL A 404 13.99 -7.59 3.21
N ARG A 405 14.14 -8.12 1.99
CA ARG A 405 13.07 -8.77 1.23
C ARG A 405 13.61 -9.99 0.48
N PHE A 406 12.70 -10.82 -0.01
CA PHE A 406 13.03 -12.04 -0.73
C PHE A 406 12.44 -12.04 -2.13
N GLU A 407 13.17 -12.63 -3.06
CA GLU A 407 12.75 -12.82 -4.45
C GLU A 407 12.85 -14.30 -4.79
N VAL A 408 11.86 -14.82 -5.51
CA VAL A 408 11.84 -16.18 -6.03
C VAL A 408 11.82 -16.09 -7.55
N TYR A 409 12.77 -16.78 -8.17
CA TYR A 409 12.86 -16.95 -9.61
C TYR A 409 12.83 -18.43 -9.95
N ARG A 410 12.31 -18.75 -11.13
CA ARG A 410 12.52 -20.06 -11.75
C ARG A 410 14.01 -20.28 -12.00
N SER A 411 14.42 -21.56 -12.10
CA SER A 411 15.78 -21.95 -12.51
C SER A 411 16.26 -21.37 -13.85
N ASN A 412 15.34 -20.90 -14.70
CA ASN A 412 15.64 -20.23 -15.97
C ASN A 412 15.71 -18.69 -15.86
N GLY A 413 15.62 -18.14 -14.64
CA GLY A 413 15.65 -16.71 -14.36
C GLY A 413 14.31 -15.97 -14.49
N GLN A 414 13.21 -16.68 -14.77
CA GLN A 414 11.88 -16.07 -14.85
C GLN A 414 11.37 -15.68 -13.46
N ASP A 415 10.85 -14.47 -13.32
CA ASP A 415 10.23 -13.95 -12.10
C ASP A 415 9.05 -14.83 -11.62
N LYS A 416 9.02 -15.14 -10.32
CA LYS A 416 8.01 -16.03 -9.71
C LYS A 416 7.24 -15.35 -8.57
N GLY A 417 7.91 -14.86 -7.53
CA GLY A 417 7.27 -14.24 -6.36
C GLY A 417 8.22 -13.33 -5.55
N PHE A 418 7.67 -12.32 -4.88
CA PHE A 418 8.41 -11.22 -4.25
C PHE A 418 7.74 -10.81 -2.94
N SER A 419 8.46 -10.83 -1.83
CA SER A 419 7.93 -10.39 -0.53
C SER A 419 7.96 -8.87 -0.39
N ASN A 420 7.15 -8.33 0.52
CA ASN A 420 7.39 -7.00 1.06
C ASN A 420 8.63 -6.96 1.96
N HIS A 421 9.07 -5.74 2.26
CA HIS A 421 10.20 -5.48 3.15
C HIS A 421 9.83 -5.72 4.62
N LEU A 422 10.78 -6.24 5.40
CA LEU A 422 10.81 -6.10 6.85
C LEU A 422 11.92 -5.09 7.21
N HIS A 423 11.55 -3.99 7.85
CA HIS A 423 12.50 -2.93 8.19
C HIS A 423 12.95 -3.02 9.65
N PHE A 424 14.24 -2.82 9.88
CA PHE A 424 14.84 -2.65 11.20
C PHE A 424 15.50 -1.27 11.24
N VAL A 425 14.92 -0.34 12.00
CA VAL A 425 15.34 1.06 12.04
C VAL A 425 15.91 1.43 13.41
N ARG A 426 16.75 2.46 13.44
CA ARG A 426 17.32 3.02 14.68
C ARG A 426 16.51 4.18 15.25
N ARG A 427 15.67 4.78 14.40
CA ARG A 427 14.81 5.93 14.70
C ARG A 427 13.60 5.82 13.80
N LEU A 428 12.45 6.21 14.31
CA LEU A 428 11.23 6.33 13.51
C LEU A 428 11.22 7.67 12.76
N PRO A 429 10.45 7.81 11.67
CA PRO A 429 10.16 9.09 11.06
C PRO A 429 9.59 10.08 12.08
N ALA A 430 9.82 11.37 11.87
CA ALA A 430 9.31 12.41 12.77
C ALA A 430 7.77 12.42 12.89
N ALA A 431 7.06 11.96 11.85
CA ALA A 431 5.61 11.80 11.86
C ALA A 431 5.13 10.52 12.59
N GLY A 432 6.06 9.68 13.05
CA GLY A 432 5.80 8.36 13.62
C GLY A 432 5.46 7.30 12.58
N VAL A 433 5.09 6.12 13.07
CA VAL A 433 4.63 4.97 12.29
C VAL A 433 3.27 4.53 12.84
N PRO A 434 2.24 4.36 12.00
CA PRO A 434 0.94 3.89 12.47
C PRO A 434 1.03 2.46 13.01
N HIS A 435 0.23 2.14 14.04
CA HIS A 435 0.28 0.88 14.78
C HIS A 435 0.28 -0.39 13.90
N TRP A 436 -0.47 -0.40 12.79
CA TRP A 436 -0.55 -1.56 11.90
C TRP A 436 0.77 -1.84 11.15
N ARG A 437 1.69 -0.86 11.08
CA ARG A 437 3.07 -1.02 10.57
C ARG A 437 4.11 -1.03 11.70
N ALA A 438 3.82 -0.42 12.84
CA ALA A 438 4.80 -0.18 13.89
C ALA A 438 5.15 -1.44 14.68
N ALA A 439 6.43 -1.60 14.99
CA ALA A 439 6.93 -2.59 15.93
C ALA A 439 8.19 -2.06 16.62
N PHE A 440 8.57 -2.64 17.75
CA PHE A 440 9.85 -2.37 18.39
C PHE A 440 10.42 -3.59 19.15
N ASP A 441 11.74 -3.67 19.21
CA ASP A 441 12.54 -4.55 20.06
C ASP A 441 13.69 -3.72 20.64
N VAL A 442 13.45 -3.16 21.84
CA VAL A 442 14.35 -2.20 22.48
C VAL A 442 14.54 -2.61 23.94
N GLY A 443 15.79 -2.77 24.38
CA GLY A 443 16.09 -3.17 25.76
C GLY A 443 15.59 -4.56 26.15
N GLY A 444 15.26 -5.41 25.16
CA GLY A 444 14.64 -6.72 25.39
C GLY A 444 13.13 -6.68 25.61
N VAL A 445 12.49 -5.51 25.47
CA VAL A 445 11.03 -5.40 25.38
C VAL A 445 10.63 -5.46 23.92
N VAL A 446 9.77 -6.42 23.59
CA VAL A 446 9.31 -6.67 22.22
C VAL A 446 7.84 -6.32 22.11
N SER A 447 7.46 -5.50 21.15
CA SER A 447 6.05 -5.29 20.84
C SER A 447 5.46 -6.52 20.14
N LEU A 448 4.34 -7.02 20.67
CA LEU A 448 3.62 -8.16 20.10
C LEU A 448 2.50 -7.71 19.16
N ASP A 449 1.71 -6.72 19.59
CA ASP A 449 0.60 -6.16 18.81
C ASP A 449 0.23 -4.76 19.31
N MET A 450 -0.38 -3.96 18.45
CA MET A 450 -0.79 -2.58 18.73
C MET A 450 -2.01 -2.20 17.90
N ASP A 451 -2.86 -1.34 18.46
CA ASP A 451 -4.04 -0.80 17.77
C ASP A 451 -4.34 0.65 18.20
N GLY A 452 -4.96 1.41 17.31
CA GLY A 452 -5.49 2.75 17.59
C GLY A 452 -4.44 3.82 17.95
N LEU A 453 -3.17 3.63 17.57
CA LEU A 453 -2.08 4.56 17.88
C LEU A 453 -1.10 4.79 16.72
N THR A 454 -0.29 5.83 16.85
CA THR A 454 0.91 6.08 16.06
C THR A 454 2.10 6.11 17.01
N LEU A 455 3.08 5.23 16.77
CA LEU A 455 4.31 5.15 17.55
C LEU A 455 5.28 6.23 17.06
N LEU A 456 5.74 7.08 17.96
CA LEU A 456 6.64 8.20 17.65
C LEU A 456 8.09 7.86 17.92
N ASP A 457 8.36 7.23 19.07
CA ASP A 457 9.71 6.84 19.47
C ASP A 457 9.67 5.80 20.59
N VAL A 458 10.76 5.04 20.73
CA VAL A 458 11.01 4.17 21.88
C VAL A 458 12.47 4.32 22.29
N VAL A 459 12.68 4.97 23.43
CA VAL A 459 14.02 5.28 23.93
C VAL A 459 14.28 4.45 25.17
N ARG A 460 15.33 3.65 25.12
CA ARG A 460 15.91 3.09 26.34
C ARG A 460 16.86 4.11 26.92
N ASP A 461 16.57 4.55 28.14
CA ASP A 461 17.52 5.35 28.89
C ASP A 461 18.45 4.40 29.66
N PRO A 462 19.75 4.33 29.30
CA PRO A 462 20.71 3.53 30.03
C PRO A 462 21.19 4.24 31.30
N SER A 463 20.61 5.39 31.68
CA SER A 463 21.10 6.18 32.81
C SER A 463 20.81 5.54 34.17
N CYS A 464 21.68 4.58 34.49
CA CYS A 464 21.96 3.89 35.74
C CYS A 464 20.83 3.20 36.52
N GLY A 465 21.01 1.87 36.55
CA GLY A 465 20.60 0.95 37.58
C GLY A 465 19.15 0.51 37.53
N ALA A 466 18.23 1.47 37.39
CA ALA A 466 16.89 1.14 36.93
C ALA A 466 16.87 1.20 35.40
N ALA A 467 16.60 0.08 34.72
CA ALA A 467 16.36 0.15 33.28
C ALA A 467 15.10 0.99 33.06
N ARG A 468 15.16 1.98 32.19
CA ARG A 468 14.01 2.83 31.85
C ARG A 468 13.75 2.74 30.35
N LEU A 469 12.50 2.56 29.98
CA LEU A 469 12.02 2.57 28.61
C LEU A 469 10.92 3.61 28.46
N GLU A 470 11.10 4.55 27.54
CA GLU A 470 10.14 5.59 27.22
C GLU A 470 9.51 5.28 25.87
N ILE A 471 8.18 5.16 25.84
CA ILE A 471 7.39 4.89 24.64
C ILE A 471 6.58 6.14 24.34
N SER A 472 6.93 6.86 23.28
CA SER A 472 6.22 8.07 22.85
C SER A 472 5.20 7.73 21.77
N LEU A 473 3.96 8.21 21.92
CA LEU A 473 2.86 7.86 21.03
C LEU A 473 1.82 8.97 20.89
N HIS A 474 1.02 8.86 19.82
CA HIS A 474 -0.24 9.56 19.63
C HIS A 474 -1.38 8.55 19.56
N THR A 475 -2.49 8.83 20.25
CA THR A 475 -3.72 8.04 20.09
C THR A 475 -4.65 8.80 19.16
N ARG A 476 -4.60 8.43 17.89
CA ARG A 476 -5.55 8.89 16.88
C ARG A 476 -5.92 7.68 16.04
N GLY A 477 -7.20 7.56 15.73
CA GLY A 477 -7.61 6.62 14.70
C GLY A 477 -6.92 6.93 13.37
N PRO A 478 -6.86 5.96 12.43
CA PRO A 478 -6.39 6.15 11.07
C PRO A 478 -6.97 7.40 10.36
N ASP A 479 -8.19 7.77 10.73
CA ASP A 479 -8.99 8.90 10.23
C ASP A 479 -8.65 10.25 10.89
N GLY A 480 -7.70 10.26 11.83
CA GLY A 480 -7.36 11.45 12.63
C GLY A 480 -8.41 11.80 13.68
N VAL A 481 -9.43 10.95 13.91
CA VAL A 481 -10.43 11.18 14.95
C VAL A 481 -9.82 10.87 16.32
N THR A 482 -9.81 11.89 17.16
CA THR A 482 -9.41 11.78 18.58
C THR A 482 -10.50 11.05 19.37
N GLY A 483 -10.13 10.00 20.12
CA GLY A 483 -11.00 9.40 21.14
C GLY A 483 -11.33 7.90 21.01
N SER A 484 -10.71 7.17 20.08
CA SER A 484 -10.66 5.70 20.18
C SER A 484 -9.54 5.30 21.14
N ASP A 485 -9.89 4.53 22.16
CA ASP A 485 -8.95 3.96 23.10
C ASP A 485 -8.03 2.97 22.36
N GLY A 486 -6.74 3.31 22.28
CA GLY A 486 -5.72 2.45 21.71
C GLY A 486 -5.25 1.40 22.71
N TRP A 487 -4.49 0.42 22.23
CA TRP A 487 -3.85 -0.56 23.09
C TRP A 487 -2.54 -1.07 22.48
N MET A 488 -1.66 -1.61 23.33
CA MET A 488 -0.49 -2.37 22.89
C MET A 488 -0.17 -3.51 23.85
N THR A 489 0.35 -4.59 23.29
CA THR A 489 0.82 -5.76 24.06
C THR A 489 2.31 -5.91 23.87
N LEU A 490 3.04 -6.08 24.97
CA LEU A 490 4.49 -6.14 25.04
C LEU A 490 4.94 -7.46 25.66
N ASP A 491 5.88 -8.16 25.03
CA ASP A 491 6.67 -9.19 25.68
C ASP A 491 7.77 -8.51 26.48
N VAL A 492 7.66 -8.63 27.80
CA VAL A 492 8.62 -8.11 28.77
C VAL A 492 9.39 -9.26 29.44
N SER A 493 9.30 -10.49 28.94
CA SER A 493 9.98 -11.65 29.53
C SER A 493 11.50 -11.52 29.53
N GLY A 494 12.07 -10.76 28.59
CA GLY A 494 13.50 -10.45 28.51
C GLY A 494 14.00 -9.71 29.76
N PRO A 495 13.55 -8.46 30.02
CA PRO A 495 13.94 -7.70 31.21
C PRO A 495 13.16 -8.09 32.49
N GLY A 496 12.04 -8.81 32.37
CA GLY A 496 11.09 -9.05 33.44
C GLY A 496 9.92 -8.07 33.40
N VAL A 497 8.96 -8.21 34.32
CA VAL A 497 7.85 -7.25 34.43
C VAL A 497 8.38 -5.93 35.03
N PRO A 498 8.01 -4.75 34.50
CA PRO A 498 8.42 -3.47 35.09
C PRO A 498 7.95 -3.33 36.55
N ASP A 499 8.78 -2.73 37.41
CA ASP A 499 8.41 -2.37 38.78
C ASP A 499 7.53 -1.11 38.84
N GLY A 500 7.58 -0.28 37.78
CA GLY A 500 6.80 0.95 37.65
C GLY A 500 6.34 1.22 36.23
N ILE A 501 5.12 1.72 36.10
CA ILE A 501 4.52 2.18 34.84
C ILE A 501 3.93 3.57 35.09
N ALA A 502 4.43 4.58 34.38
CA ALA A 502 3.96 5.95 34.49
C ALA A 502 3.42 6.44 33.13
N PHE A 503 2.23 7.02 33.17
CA PHE A 503 1.64 7.71 32.03
C PHE A 503 1.98 9.20 32.13
N GLY A 504 2.78 9.70 31.20
CA GLY A 504 3.24 11.09 31.17
C GLY A 504 2.11 12.10 30.93
N ALA A 505 2.44 13.39 31.01
CA ALA A 505 1.46 14.44 30.78
C ALA A 505 0.87 14.34 29.37
N GLY A 506 -0.46 14.26 29.28
CA GLY A 506 -1.18 14.21 28.00
C GLY A 506 -1.57 12.80 27.54
N VAL A 507 -1.06 11.74 28.16
CA VAL A 507 -1.48 10.36 27.92
C VAL A 507 -2.11 9.74 29.17
N SER A 508 -3.13 8.91 29.00
CA SER A 508 -3.74 8.10 30.05
C SER A 508 -3.94 6.68 29.56
N GLY A 509 -4.06 5.74 30.49
CA GLY A 509 -4.41 4.35 30.20
C GLY A 509 -4.32 3.46 31.43
N MET A 510 -4.35 2.16 31.20
CA MET A 510 -4.21 1.12 32.21
C MET A 510 -3.17 0.09 31.77
N ALA A 511 -2.54 -0.56 32.75
CA ALA A 511 -1.61 -1.63 32.54
C ALA A 511 -2.13 -2.93 33.17
N VAL A 512 -2.04 -4.03 32.45
CA VAL A 512 -2.41 -5.37 32.90
C VAL A 512 -1.26 -6.33 32.59
N GLU A 513 -0.79 -7.02 33.62
CA GLU A 513 0.35 -7.92 33.53
C GLU A 513 -0.10 -9.39 33.57
N GLY A 514 0.53 -10.23 32.77
CA GLY A 514 0.28 -11.67 32.76
C GLY A 514 1.39 -12.46 32.08
N ALA A 515 1.99 -13.42 32.79
CA ALA A 515 2.91 -14.41 32.23
C ALA A 515 4.06 -13.84 31.35
N GLY A 516 4.67 -12.73 31.76
CA GLY A 516 5.75 -12.07 31.00
C GLY A 516 5.25 -11.18 29.85
N VAL A 517 3.93 -11.00 29.74
CA VAL A 517 3.29 -10.08 28.81
C VAL A 517 2.69 -8.91 29.59
N LEU A 518 2.93 -7.70 29.10
CA LEU A 518 2.34 -6.45 29.60
C LEU A 518 1.38 -5.91 28.54
N THR A 519 0.11 -5.75 28.91
CA THR A 519 -0.91 -5.10 28.07
C THR A 519 -1.14 -3.69 28.58
N LEU A 520 -0.90 -2.70 27.73
CA LEU A 520 -1.27 -1.31 27.94
C LEU A 520 -2.59 -1.07 27.19
N ALA A 521 -3.66 -0.82 27.92
CA ALA A 521 -5.02 -0.69 27.40
C ALA A 521 -5.62 0.68 27.71
N GLU A 522 -6.72 1.02 27.03
CA GLU A 522 -7.42 2.30 27.20
C GLU A 522 -6.48 3.50 27.01
N LEU A 523 -5.53 3.36 26.07
CA LEU A 523 -4.58 4.41 25.78
C LEU A 523 -5.30 5.57 25.10
N SER A 524 -5.19 6.76 25.68
CA SER A 524 -5.82 7.97 25.16
C SER A 524 -4.92 9.20 25.37
N GLY A 525 -4.98 10.14 24.42
CA GLY A 525 -4.14 11.33 24.35
C GLY A 525 -2.78 11.16 23.64
N ASP A 526 -1.94 12.18 23.81
CA ASP A 526 -0.62 12.32 23.19
C ASP A 526 0.42 12.41 24.31
N GLY A 527 1.43 11.55 24.32
CA GLY A 527 2.43 11.59 25.38
C GLY A 527 3.38 10.40 25.41
N THR A 528 4.03 10.24 26.56
CA THR A 528 5.06 9.23 26.79
C THR A 528 4.64 8.30 27.92
N ILE A 529 4.75 7.00 27.70
CA ILE A 529 4.62 5.96 28.73
C ILE A 529 6.03 5.58 29.16
N VAL A 530 6.27 5.57 30.47
CA VAL A 530 7.57 5.21 31.05
C VAL A 530 7.44 3.88 31.77
N LEU A 531 8.24 2.91 31.36
CA LEU A 531 8.41 1.62 32.03
C LEU A 531 9.74 1.64 32.79
N THR A 532 9.73 1.20 34.04
CA THR A 532 10.93 1.19 34.90
C THR A 532 11.11 -0.19 35.52
N TRP A 533 12.31 -0.74 35.41
CA TRP A 533 12.74 -1.98 36.07
C TRP A 533 13.82 -1.65 37.09
N GLY A 534 13.80 -2.30 38.25
CA GLY A 534 14.71 -2.03 39.36
C GLY A 534 14.10 -1.07 40.37
N CYS A 535 14.76 -0.98 41.54
CA CYS A 535 14.34 -0.07 42.59
C CYS A 535 14.71 1.35 42.20
N GLU A 536 13.82 2.29 42.49
CA GLU A 536 14.23 3.70 42.59
C GLU A 536 15.42 3.77 43.58
N GLY A 537 16.60 4.21 43.13
CA GLY A 537 17.83 4.27 43.92
C GLY A 537 18.80 3.08 43.80
N ASP A 538 18.45 2.00 43.10
CA ASP A 538 19.41 0.97 42.71
C ASP A 538 20.09 1.48 41.43
N ILE A 539 21.23 2.14 41.59
CA ILE A 539 21.98 2.83 40.53
C ILE A 539 22.99 1.89 39.88
N THR A 540 23.41 0.86 40.62
CA THR A 540 24.30 -0.18 40.12
C THR A 540 23.56 -1.21 39.27
N GLY A 541 22.24 -1.34 39.44
CA GLY A 541 21.38 -2.28 38.74
C GLY A 541 21.60 -3.71 39.20
N ASP A 542 22.05 -3.89 40.44
CA ASP A 542 22.33 -5.21 41.01
C ASP A 542 21.10 -5.86 41.67
N GLY A 543 19.96 -5.16 41.64
CA GLY A 543 18.70 -5.56 42.24
C GLY A 543 18.61 -5.21 43.73
N ALA A 544 19.51 -4.40 44.28
CA ALA A 544 19.47 -3.99 45.68
C ALA A 544 20.02 -2.57 45.89
N VAL A 545 19.19 -1.67 46.43
CA VAL A 545 19.65 -0.35 46.87
C VAL A 545 20.53 -0.51 48.11
N ASN A 546 21.83 -0.36 47.96
CA ASN A 546 22.81 -0.62 48.99
C ASN A 546 23.97 0.38 48.96
N PHE A 547 25.06 0.07 49.67
CA PHE A 547 26.21 0.97 49.76
C PHE A 547 26.89 1.18 48.42
N ASP A 548 26.79 0.24 47.48
CA ASP A 548 27.40 0.35 46.16
C ASP A 548 26.71 1.45 45.33
N ASP A 549 25.38 1.56 45.39
CA ASP A 549 24.63 2.67 44.77
C ASP A 549 24.96 4.01 45.41
N LEU A 550 25.00 4.04 46.74
CA LEU A 550 25.34 5.23 47.50
C LEU A 550 26.75 5.72 47.16
N ASN A 551 27.71 4.79 47.06
CA ASN A 551 29.08 5.11 46.69
C ASN A 551 29.15 5.64 45.26
N LEU A 552 28.30 5.17 44.34
CA LEU A 552 28.26 5.66 42.97
C LEU A 552 27.79 7.12 42.89
N VAL A 553 26.74 7.49 43.64
CA VAL A 553 26.29 8.91 43.75
C VAL A 553 27.41 9.79 44.31
N LEU A 554 28.07 9.31 45.36
CA LEU A 554 29.14 10.07 46.02
C LEU A 554 30.38 10.21 45.13
N ASP A 555 30.72 9.19 44.33
CA ASP A 555 31.84 9.23 43.39
C ASP A 555 31.59 10.23 42.24
N GLN A 556 30.34 10.36 41.82
CA GLN A 556 29.94 11.28 40.74
C GLN A 556 29.43 12.65 41.23
N TRP A 557 29.57 12.95 42.52
CA TRP A 557 29.01 14.15 43.13
C TRP A 557 29.41 15.46 42.43
N GLY A 558 28.42 16.26 42.06
CA GLY A 558 28.54 17.55 41.39
C GLY A 558 28.84 17.45 39.89
N ALA A 559 28.88 16.24 39.31
CA ALA A 559 29.04 16.07 37.88
C ALA A 559 27.72 16.40 37.15
N SER A 560 27.84 17.04 35.99
CA SER A 560 26.73 17.37 35.09
C SER A 560 26.77 16.46 33.87
N GLY A 561 25.62 15.96 33.42
CA GLY A 561 25.56 15.06 32.26
C GLY A 561 26.27 13.72 32.50
N VAL A 562 26.30 13.28 33.75
CA VAL A 562 26.81 11.95 34.11
C VAL A 562 25.81 10.87 33.74
N MET A 563 26.36 9.66 33.57
CA MET A 563 25.61 8.48 33.15
C MET A 563 24.57 8.05 34.19
N CYS A 564 24.66 8.49 35.45
CA CYS A 564 23.76 8.08 36.51
C CYS A 564 23.08 9.29 37.12
N ASP A 565 21.84 9.57 36.72
CA ASP A 565 21.02 10.63 37.31
C ASP A 565 19.64 10.15 37.75
N PRO A 566 19.54 9.56 38.95
CA PRO A 566 18.30 9.00 39.46
C PRO A 566 17.16 10.02 39.58
N SER A 567 17.47 11.29 39.88
CA SER A 567 16.45 12.34 39.97
C SER A 567 16.05 12.92 38.61
N GLY A 568 16.93 12.80 37.61
CA GLY A 568 16.73 13.28 36.25
C GLY A 568 16.81 14.81 36.12
N ASP A 569 17.44 15.50 37.08
CA ASP A 569 17.53 16.97 37.10
C ASP A 569 18.74 17.52 36.31
N GLY A 570 19.59 16.62 35.82
CA GLY A 570 20.80 16.87 35.05
C GLY A 570 22.09 16.98 35.88
N VAL A 571 22.04 16.86 37.21
CA VAL A 571 23.18 17.12 38.11
C VAL A 571 23.23 16.14 39.29
N MET A 572 24.38 15.50 39.50
CA MET A 572 24.57 14.61 40.64
C MET A 572 24.74 15.32 41.96
N GLY A 573 23.76 15.17 42.84
CA GLY A 573 23.69 15.95 44.05
C GLY A 573 22.77 15.37 45.11
N PHE A 574 22.17 16.29 45.86
CA PHE A 574 21.40 15.93 47.05
C PHE A 574 20.11 15.22 46.71
N ASP A 575 19.48 15.53 45.58
CA ASP A 575 18.21 14.91 45.21
C ASP A 575 18.42 13.42 44.87
N ASP A 576 19.49 13.09 44.16
CA ASP A 576 19.90 11.71 43.89
C ASP A 576 20.30 10.95 45.15
N LEU A 577 21.10 11.60 46.00
CA LEU A 577 21.50 11.02 47.29
C LEU A 577 20.30 10.71 48.16
N ASN A 578 19.36 11.64 48.25
CA ASN A 578 18.15 11.47 49.03
C ASN A 578 17.29 10.36 48.46
N LEU A 579 17.27 10.19 47.14
CA LEU A 579 16.55 9.12 46.47
C LEU A 579 17.14 7.74 46.80
N VAL A 580 18.47 7.57 46.70
CA VAL A 580 19.16 6.32 47.15
C VAL A 580 18.94 6.08 48.64
N LEU A 581 19.06 7.11 49.48
CA LEU A 581 18.89 6.95 50.92
C LEU A 581 17.44 6.65 51.32
N ALA A 582 16.46 7.16 50.58
CA ALA A 582 15.04 6.93 50.84
C ALA A 582 14.64 5.47 50.58
N THR A 583 15.33 4.81 49.65
CA THR A 583 15.09 3.42 49.27
C THR A 583 16.18 2.46 49.74
N PHE A 584 17.15 2.95 50.52
CA PHE A 584 18.28 2.17 51.00
C PHE A 584 17.87 0.90 51.76
N GLY A 585 18.39 -0.24 51.32
CA GLY A 585 18.05 -1.58 51.79
C GLY A 585 16.87 -2.24 51.06
N ALA A 586 16.26 -1.56 50.08
CA ALA A 586 15.30 -2.21 49.19
C ALA A 586 16.00 -3.23 48.29
N THR A 587 15.29 -4.32 47.97
CA THR A 587 15.72 -5.33 47.01
C THR A 587 14.64 -5.47 45.95
N CYS A 588 15.00 -5.32 44.69
CA CYS A 588 14.10 -5.44 43.56
C CYS A 588 14.35 -6.78 42.89
N GLY A 589 13.35 -7.66 43.01
CA GLY A 589 13.44 -9.07 42.69
C GLY A 589 13.15 -9.96 43.88
N GLY A 590 11.86 -10.13 44.22
CA GLY A 590 11.48 -11.12 45.23
C GLY A 590 10.06 -10.99 45.79
N GLY A 591 9.03 -10.90 44.94
CA GLY A 591 7.68 -10.70 45.45
C GLY A 591 6.57 -11.06 44.47
N GLY A 592 6.54 -12.30 44.00
CA GLY A 592 5.30 -12.89 43.49
C GLY A 592 4.26 -12.97 44.60
N ALA A 593 3.58 -11.87 44.88
CA ALA A 593 2.37 -11.80 45.69
C ALA A 593 1.50 -10.67 45.13
N ALA A 594 0.47 -11.06 44.38
CA ALA A 594 -0.55 -10.20 43.79
C ALA A 594 -0.99 -9.05 44.72
N ARG A 595 -1.03 -7.84 44.18
CA ARG A 595 -1.85 -6.74 44.67
C ARG A 595 -2.75 -6.24 43.56
#